data_AF-A0A1E5BGS6-F1
#
_entry.id   AF-A0A1E5BGS6-F1
#
_cell.length_a   1.000
_cell.length_b   1.000
_cell.length_c   1.000
_cell.angle_alpha   90.00
_cell.angle_beta   90.00
_cell.angle_gamma   90.00
#
_symmetry.space_group_name_H-M   'P 1'
#
loop_
_entity.id
_entity.type
_entity.pdbx_description
1 polymer ?
#
loop_
_entity_poly.entity_id
_entity_poly.type
_entity_poly.pdbx_seq_one_letter_code
_entity_poly.pdbx_strand_id
1 'polypeptide(L)' 'MDAKEHEFFNLLNDMMLLTFTSLNSWEKTFISDMHHRAMTRQLISPKQKMSILSISEKASKRRKPSSRKTNKK' A
#
# COMPACT_ATOMS: atom_id res chain seq x y z
N MET A 1 -12.13 18.06 1.46
CA MET A 1 -10.98 17.24 1.03
C MET A 1 -11.11 17.01 -0.45
N ASP A 2 -10.02 17.09 -1.19
CA ASP A 2 -9.98 16.69 -2.60
C ASP A 2 -10.25 15.17 -2.69
N ALA A 3 -11.03 14.72 -3.68
CA ALA A 3 -11.33 13.30 -3.90
C ALA A 3 -10.04 12.46 -3.99
N LYS A 4 -8.98 13.02 -4.59
CA LYS A 4 -7.67 12.37 -4.72
C LYS A 4 -6.96 12.18 -3.38
N GLU A 5 -7.14 13.10 -2.44
CA GLU A 5 -6.56 12.96 -1.10
C GLU A 5 -7.27 11.87 -0.30
N HIS A 6 -8.60 11.76 -0.47
CA HIS A 6 -9.39 10.73 0.17
C HIS A 6 -9.04 9.33 -0.34
N GLU A 7 -8.87 9.17 -1.67
CA GLU A 7 -8.40 7.91 -2.26
C GLU A 7 -7.02 7.50 -1.75
N PHE A 8 -6.09 8.45 -1.68
CA PHE A 8 -4.75 8.19 -1.17
C PHE A 8 -4.74 7.81 0.32
N PHE A 9 -5.59 8.44 1.12
CA PHE A 9 -5.75 8.08 2.53
C PHE A 9 -6.33 6.68 2.70
N ASN A 10 -7.34 6.31 1.90
CA ASN A 10 -7.89 4.96 1.89
C ASN A 10 -6.84 3.92 1.50
N LEU A 11 -6.01 4.20 0.50
CA LEU A 11 -4.90 3.32 0.12
C LEU A 11 -3.92 3.06 1.30
N LEU A 12 -3.55 4.10 2.05
CA LEU A 12 -2.68 3.95 3.22
C LEU A 12 -3.35 3.10 4.31
N ASN A 13 -4.65 3.30 4.57
CA ASN A 13 -5.40 2.48 5.51
C ASN A 13 -5.47 1.01 5.07
N ASP A 14 -5.77 0.75 3.80
CA ASP A 14 -5.79 -0.61 3.26
C ASP A 14 -4.43 -1.29 3.38
N MET A 15 -3.35 -0.53 3.21
CA MET A 15 -2.03 -1.10 3.42
C MET A 15 -1.74 -1.44 4.88
N MET A 16 -2.12 -0.58 5.81
CA MET A 16 -1.96 -0.84 7.26
C MET A 16 -2.83 -2.00 7.75
N LEU A 17 -4.07 -2.08 7.30
CA LEU A 17 -5.05 -3.05 7.79
C LEU A 17 -4.95 -4.39 7.07
N LEU A 18 -4.73 -4.35 5.75
CA LEU A 18 -4.81 -5.55 4.93
C LEU A 18 -3.41 -6.03 4.57
N THR A 19 -2.54 -5.21 3.97
CA THR A 19 -1.29 -5.71 3.37
C THR A 19 -0.08 -5.74 4.30
N PHE A 20 -0.15 -5.11 5.48
CA PHE A 20 1.00 -4.83 6.34
C PHE A 20 1.87 -6.04 6.64
N THR A 21 1.27 -7.20 6.93
CA THR A 21 2.00 -8.44 7.24
C THR A 21 2.85 -8.96 6.08
N SER A 22 2.45 -8.67 4.83
CA SER A 22 3.14 -9.09 3.60
C SER A 22 4.29 -8.16 3.17
N LEU A 23 4.42 -7.01 3.83
CA LEU A 23 5.47 -6.03 3.60
C LEU A 23 6.77 -6.45 4.31
N ASN A 24 7.91 -6.11 3.72
CA ASN A 24 9.20 -6.27 4.39
C ASN A 24 9.41 -5.19 5.47
N SER A 25 10.44 -5.33 6.31
CA SER A 25 10.68 -4.44 7.44
C SER A 25 10.81 -2.97 7.04
N TRP A 26 11.50 -2.67 5.93
CA TRP A 26 11.64 -1.30 5.44
C TRP A 26 10.31 -0.74 4.92
N GLU A 27 9.56 -1.54 4.14
CA GLU A 27 8.22 -1.17 3.65
C GLU A 27 7.27 -0.89 4.82
N LYS A 28 7.28 -1.71 5.88
CA LYS A 28 6.46 -1.51 7.08
C LYS A 28 6.77 -0.18 7.77
N THR A 29 8.04 0.12 8.01
CA THR A 29 8.45 1.37 8.64
C THR A 29 8.05 2.57 7.79
N PHE A 30 8.28 2.49 6.48
CA PHE A 30 7.92 3.57 5.56
C PHE A 30 6.41 3.81 5.50
N ILE A 31 5.59 2.75 5.34
CA ILE A 31 4.14 2.89 5.32
C ILE A 31 3.58 3.39 6.65
N SER A 32 4.13 2.95 7.78
CA SER A 32 3.72 3.43 9.10
C SER A 32 3.99 4.92 9.28
N ASP A 33 5.17 5.40 8.87
CA ASP A 33 5.50 6.84 8.91
C ASP A 33 4.56 7.64 8.00
N MET A 34 4.30 7.16 6.78
CA MET A 34 3.40 7.84 5.84
C MET A 34 1.95 7.87 6.34
N HIS A 35 1.48 6.79 6.96
CA HIS A 35 0.15 6.73 7.58
C HIS A 35 0.04 7.72 8.73
N HIS A 36 1.03 7.75 9.63
CA HIS A 36 1.07 8.71 10.72
C HIS A 36 1.07 10.17 10.24
N ARG A 37 1.86 10.47 9.20
CA ARG A 37 1.87 11.81 8.56
C ARG A 37 0.50 12.16 7.97
N ALA A 38 -0.17 11.23 7.32
CA ALA A 38 -1.50 11.46 6.77
C ALA A 38 -2.53 11.73 7.88
N MET A 39 -2.48 10.97 8.99
CA MET A 39 -3.35 11.17 10.16
C MET A 39 -3.11 12.52 10.84
N THR A 40 -1.86 12.99 10.88
CA THR A 40 -1.45 14.26 11.47
C THR A 40 -1.51 15.44 10.48
N ARG A 41 -2.02 15.21 9.26
CA ARG A 41 -2.10 16.19 8.16
C ARG A 41 -0.75 16.83 7.81
N GLN A 42 0.34 16.10 8.02
CA GLN A 42 1.66 16.51 7.56
C GLN A 42 1.79 16.31 6.06
N LEU A 43 2.62 17.16 5.43
CA LEU A 43 2.88 17.09 4.00
C LEU A 43 3.56 15.78 3.61
N ILE A 44 3.00 15.12 2.60
CA ILE A 44 3.58 13.95 1.95
C ILE A 44 3.96 14.36 0.52
N SER A 45 5.25 14.31 0.22
CA SER A 45 5.79 14.72 -1.07
C SER A 45 5.28 13.83 -2.22
N PRO A 46 5.21 14.34 -3.46
CA PRO A 46 4.83 13.54 -4.61
C PRO A 46 5.70 12.28 -4.80
N LYS A 47 7.01 12.35 -4.50
CA LYS A 47 7.91 11.20 -4.56
C LYS A 47 7.51 10.11 -3.56
N GLN A 48 7.17 10.49 -2.34
CA GLN A 48 6.67 9.54 -1.33
C GLN A 48 5.35 8.89 -1.76
N LYS A 49 4.43 9.68 -2.33
CA LYS A 49 3.17 9.14 -2.90
C LYS A 49 3.45 8.10 -4.00
N MET A 50 4.39 8.37 -4.88
CA MET A 50 4.80 7.41 -5.92
C MET A 50 5.41 6.12 -5.33
N SER A 51 6.24 6.24 -4.29
CA SER A 51 6.80 5.07 -3.60
C SER A 51 5.70 4.22 -2.95
N ILE A 52 4.70 4.85 -2.33
CA ILE A 52 3.52 4.16 -1.76
C ILE A 52 2.79 3.37 -2.83
N LEU A 53 2.51 3.98 -3.99
CA LEU A 53 1.83 3.31 -5.11
C LEU A 53 2.63 2.10 -5.63
N SER A 54 3.96 2.23 -5.73
CA SER A 54 4.82 1.12 -6.14
C SER A 54 4.78 -0.05 -5.14
N ILE A 55 4.81 0.26 -3.84
CA ILE A 55 4.70 -0.74 -2.77
C ILE A 55 3.33 -1.43 -2.83
N SER A 56 2.23 -0.66 -2.98
CA SER A 56 0.88 -1.23 -3.04
C SER A 56 0.69 -2.14 -4.26
N GLU A 57 1.25 -1.78 -5.42
CA GLU A 57 1.19 -2.60 -6.63
C GLU A 57 1.97 -3.91 -6.44
N LYS A 58 3.18 -3.82 -5.87
CA LYS A 58 4.01 -4.99 -5.53
C LYS A 58 3.29 -5.92 -4.55
N ALA A 59 2.66 -5.37 -3.51
CA ALA A 59 1.90 -6.14 -2.52
C ALA A 59 0.67 -6.82 -3.14
N SER A 60 -0.02 -6.14 -4.05
CA SER A 60 -1.18 -6.68 -4.77
C SER A 60 -0.80 -7.86 -5.67
N LYS A 61 0.37 -7.80 -6.33
CA LYS A 61 0.89 -8.92 -7.15
C LYS A 61 1.22 -10.16 -6.31
N ARG A 62 1.65 -10.00 -5.06
CA ARG A 62 1.94 -11.12 -4.14
C ARG A 62 0.68 -11.86 -3.68
N ARG A 63 -0.47 -11.17 -3.68
CA ARG A 63 -1.76 -11.71 -3.22
C ARG A 63 -2.54 -12.46 -4.29
N LYS A 64 -2.18 -12.34 -5.57
CA LYS A 64 -2.82 -13.16 -6.60
C LYS A 64 -2.51 -14.63 -6.28
N PRO A 65 -3.52 -15.49 -6.07
CA PRO A 65 -3.28 -16.92 -6.04
C PRO A 65 -2.61 -17.28 -7.36
N SER A 66 -1.49 -17.99 -7.30
CA SER A 66 -0.95 -18.66 -8.48
C SER A 66 -2.11 -19.39 -9.14
N SER A 67 -2.50 -18.96 -10.35
CA SER A 67 -3.46 -19.67 -11.17
C SER A 67 -2.79 -20.98 -11.58
N ARG A 68 -2.83 -21.96 -10.68
CA ARG A 68 -2.41 -23.33 -10.93
C ARG A 68 -3.34 -23.80 -12.04
N LYS A 69 -2.87 -23.78 -13.29
CA LYS A 69 -3.53 -24.45 -14.41
C LYS A 69 -3.70 -25.90 -13.98
N THR A 70 -4.90 -26.25 -13.52
CA THR A 70 -5.28 -27.64 -13.32
C THR A 70 -5.39 -28.26 -14.70
N ASN A 71 -4.32 -28.90 -15.17
CA ASN A 71 -4.42 -29.87 -16.25
C ASN A 71 -5.35 -30.98 -15.76
N LYS A 72 -6.61 -30.94 -16.20
CA LYS A 72 -7.49 -32.11 -16.13
C LYS A 72 -7.08 -33.02 -17.29
N LYS A 73 -6.66 -34.21 -16.88
CA LYS A 73 -6.23 -35.34 -17.70
C LYS A 73 -7.42 -35.95 -18.45
#